data_AF-Q6PV46-F1
#
_entry.id   AF-Q6PV46-F1
#
_cell.length_a   1.000
_cell.length_b   1.000
_cell.length_c   1.000
_cell.angle_alpha   90.00
_cell.angle_beta   90.00
_cell.angle_gamma   90.00
#
_symmetry.space_group_name_H-M   'P 1'
#
loop_
_entity.id
_entity.type
_entity.pdbx_description
1 polymer ?
#
loop_
_entity_poly.entity_id
_entity_poly.type
_entity_poly.pdbx_seq_one_letter_code
_entity_poly.pdbx_strand_id
1 'polypeptide(L)'
;MKNIIIRAFTTSVLIFAAQNVLAMDPPKRTECIAPAKPGGGFDLTCKLIQVSLQETKAIDRPMRVTYMPGGVGAVAYNAIVAQRPAEFGTVVAFSGGSLLNLSQGKFGRYNANDVKWLAAIGTDYGMIAVRSDSPYKTLKD
;
A
#
# COMPACT_ATOMS: atom_id res chain seq x y z
N MET A 1 -48.75 27.70 13.17
CA MET A 1 -48.63 26.25 13.45
C MET A 1 -48.08 25.44 12.27
N LYS A 2 -48.60 25.61 11.03
CA LYS A 2 -48.14 24.87 9.83
C LYS A 2 -46.64 25.01 9.52
N ASN A 3 -46.06 26.20 9.72
CA ASN A 3 -44.63 26.46 9.46
C ASN A 3 -43.69 25.91 10.56
N ILE A 4 -44.20 25.65 11.76
CA ILE A 4 -43.43 25.03 12.86
C ILE A 4 -43.32 23.52 12.61
N ILE A 5 -44.40 22.89 12.11
CA ILE A 5 -44.42 21.47 11.75
C ILE A 5 -43.49 21.19 10.55
N ILE A 6 -43.48 22.07 9.54
CA ILE A 6 -42.59 21.93 8.36
C ILE A 6 -41.12 22.08 8.76
N ARG A 7 -40.79 23.01 9.66
CA ARG A 7 -39.41 23.20 10.14
C ARG A 7 -38.92 22.06 11.05
N ALA A 8 -39.80 21.42 11.81
CA ALA A 8 -39.45 20.27 12.64
C ALA A 8 -39.18 18.99 11.81
N PHE A 9 -39.84 18.86 10.66
CA PHE A 9 -39.63 17.72 9.75
C PHE A 9 -38.31 17.81 8.99
N THR A 10 -37.88 19.02 8.57
CA THR A 10 -36.61 19.19 7.85
C THR A 10 -35.37 18.97 8.72
N THR A 11 -35.42 19.27 10.02
CA THR A 11 -34.31 18.96 10.94
C THR A 11 -34.16 17.47 11.26
N SER A 12 -35.26 16.70 11.27
CA SER A 12 -35.20 15.25 11.57
C SER A 12 -34.56 14.44 10.43
N VAL A 13 -34.72 14.86 9.18
CA VAL A 13 -34.14 14.15 8.01
C VAL A 13 -32.60 14.31 7.96
N LEU A 14 -32.08 15.47 8.38
CA LEU A 14 -30.63 15.72 8.43
C LEU A 14 -29.92 14.89 9.51
N ILE A 15 -30.60 14.53 10.61
CA ILE A 15 -30.02 13.70 11.68
C ILE A 15 -29.97 12.21 11.27
N PHE A 16 -30.97 11.73 10.50
CA PHE A 16 -30.96 10.36 9.97
C PHE A 16 -29.94 10.13 8.85
N ALA A 17 -29.56 11.17 8.09
CA ALA A 17 -28.54 11.06 7.05
C ALA A 17 -27.11 10.92 7.62
N ALA A 18 -26.88 11.32 8.87
CA ALA A 18 -25.55 11.33 9.50
C ALA A 18 -25.12 9.98 10.12
N GLN A 19 -26.00 8.97 10.16
CA GLN A 19 -25.74 7.72 10.88
C GLN A 19 -25.18 6.56 10.04
N ASN A 20 -24.96 6.74 8.74
CA ASN A 20 -24.37 5.71 7.89
C ASN A 20 -22.83 5.81 7.76
N VAL A 21 -22.15 6.10 8.87
CA VAL A 21 -20.75 5.67 8.99
C VAL A 21 -20.81 4.18 9.31
N LEU A 22 -20.92 3.35 8.27
CA LEU A 22 -20.66 1.94 8.41
C LEU A 22 -19.21 1.82 8.85
N ALA A 23 -18.99 1.53 10.13
CA ALA A 23 -17.72 1.03 10.61
C ALA A 23 -17.48 -0.28 9.87
N MET A 24 -16.72 -0.22 8.77
CA MET A 24 -16.35 -1.40 8.02
C MET A 24 -15.38 -2.18 8.88
N ASP A 25 -15.77 -3.39 9.29
CA ASP A 25 -14.89 -4.29 10.01
C ASP A 25 -13.59 -4.49 9.23
N PRO A 26 -12.44 -4.64 9.92
CA PRO A 26 -11.18 -4.95 9.27
C PRO A 26 -11.30 -6.18 8.37
N PRO A 27 -10.53 -6.23 7.26
CA PRO A 27 -10.57 -7.36 6.35
C PRO A 27 -10.26 -8.67 7.09
N LYS A 28 -11.16 -9.65 6.98
CA LYS A 28 -10.97 -10.98 7.61
C LYS A 28 -9.75 -11.73 7.09
N ARG A 29 -9.23 -11.35 5.92
CA ARG A 29 -8.02 -11.87 5.29
C ARG A 29 -7.19 -10.67 4.85
N THR A 30 -6.01 -10.52 5.43
CA THR A 30 -5.07 -9.47 5.07
C THR A 30 -3.86 -10.06 4.36
N GLU A 31 -3.41 -9.40 3.29
CA GLU A 31 -2.27 -9.80 2.48
C GLU A 31 -1.40 -8.59 2.13
N CYS A 32 -0.08 -8.74 2.25
CA CYS A 32 0.87 -7.86 1.61
C CYS A 32 1.64 -8.64 0.54
N ILE A 33 1.63 -8.13 -0.69
CA ILE A 33 2.34 -8.71 -1.81
C ILE A 33 3.69 -8.02 -1.96
N ALA A 34 4.77 -8.78 -1.77
CA ALA A 34 6.13 -8.35 -1.99
C ALA A 34 6.57 -8.69 -3.43
N PRO A 35 6.86 -7.72 -4.32
CA PRO A 35 7.27 -7.98 -5.70
C PRO A 35 8.72 -8.44 -5.88
N ALA A 36 9.25 -9.21 -4.94
CA ALA A 36 10.60 -9.78 -4.98
C ALA A 36 10.66 -11.12 -4.24
N LYS A 37 11.84 -11.71 -4.18
CA LYS A 37 12.12 -12.85 -3.31
C LYS A 37 12.25 -12.39 -1.85
N PRO A 38 12.11 -13.30 -0.86
CA PRO A 38 12.33 -12.99 0.55
C PRO A 38 13.71 -12.36 0.82
N GLY A 39 13.81 -11.52 1.84
CA GLY A 39 15.05 -10.90 2.32
C GLY A 39 15.42 -9.56 1.68
N GLY A 40 14.64 -9.06 0.72
CA GLY A 40 14.85 -7.74 0.10
C GLY A 40 13.98 -6.63 0.69
N GLY A 41 14.13 -5.40 0.16
CA GLY A 41 13.38 -4.22 0.61
C GLY A 41 11.86 -4.41 0.61
N PHE A 42 11.29 -5.00 -0.44
CA PHE A 42 9.84 -5.26 -0.49
C PHE A 42 9.34 -6.25 0.57
N ASP A 43 10.13 -7.27 0.91
CA ASP A 43 9.81 -8.21 1.98
C ASP A 43 9.83 -7.50 3.34
N LEU A 44 10.88 -6.71 3.58
CA LEU A 44 10.99 -5.87 4.77
C LEU A 44 9.78 -4.91 4.88
N THR A 45 9.39 -4.26 3.78
CA THR A 45 8.20 -3.39 3.71
C THR A 45 6.93 -4.14 4.16
N CYS A 46 6.68 -5.33 3.62
CA CYS A 46 5.51 -6.12 4.01
C CYS A 46 5.56 -6.59 5.47
N LYS A 47 6.73 -6.99 5.96
CA LYS A 47 6.91 -7.40 7.37
C LYS A 47 6.71 -6.24 8.34
N LEU A 48 7.16 -5.04 7.99
CA LEU A 48 6.91 -3.83 8.78
C LEU A 48 5.40 -3.56 8.90
N ILE A 49 4.66 -3.60 7.79
CA ILE A 49 3.19 -3.45 7.81
C ILE A 49 2.55 -4.55 8.68
N GLN A 50 2.96 -5.80 8.49
CA GLN A 50 2.43 -6.94 9.25
C GLN A 50 2.59 -6.74 10.76
N VAL A 51 3.79 -6.38 11.21
CA VAL A 51 4.08 -6.17 12.64
C VAL A 51 3.33 -4.94 13.16
N SER A 52 3.40 -3.81 12.46
CA SER A 52 2.76 -2.57 12.91
C SER A 52 1.24 -2.70 13.04
N LEU A 53 0.56 -3.33 12.07
CA LEU A 53 -0.88 -3.52 12.13
C LEU A 53 -1.30 -4.50 13.23
N GLN A 54 -0.49 -5.53 13.50
CA GLN A 54 -0.74 -6.49 14.56
C GLN A 54 -0.55 -5.86 15.95
N GLU A 55 0.55 -5.13 16.16
CA GLU A 55 0.88 -4.48 17.45
C GLU A 55 -0.13 -3.39 17.81
N THR A 56 -0.61 -2.65 16.82
CA THR A 56 -1.65 -1.62 17.00
C THR A 56 -3.06 -2.18 17.14
N LYS A 57 -3.24 -3.51 16.99
CA LYS A 57 -4.54 -4.18 16.96
C LYS A 57 -5.47 -3.65 15.86
N ALA A 58 -4.90 -3.13 14.78
CA ALA A 58 -5.65 -2.73 13.59
C ALA A 58 -6.13 -3.95 12.79
N ILE A 59 -5.49 -5.10 12.98
CA ILE A 59 -5.89 -6.41 12.46
C ILE A 59 -5.87 -7.43 13.60
N ASP A 60 -6.82 -8.36 13.59
CA ASP A 60 -6.93 -9.37 14.65
C ASP A 60 -6.04 -10.60 14.41
N ARG A 61 -5.55 -10.75 13.17
CA ARG A 61 -4.79 -11.92 12.71
C ARG A 61 -3.57 -11.46 11.92
N PRO A 62 -2.44 -12.18 12.03
CA PRO A 62 -1.23 -11.83 11.29
C PRO A 62 -1.49 -11.75 9.78
N MET A 63 -1.06 -10.64 9.19
CA MET A 63 -1.12 -10.43 7.75
C MET A 63 -0.24 -11.45 7.01
N ARG A 64 -0.76 -12.02 5.91
CA ARG A 64 0.00 -12.95 5.06
C ARG A 64 0.93 -12.18 4.13
N VAL A 65 2.19 -12.59 4.05
CA VAL A 65 3.14 -12.07 3.04
C VAL A 65 3.21 -13.04 1.87
N THR A 66 3.02 -12.52 0.65
CA THR A 66 3.08 -13.30 -0.60
C THR A 66 4.13 -12.72 -1.52
N TYR A 67 4.90 -13.58 -2.16
CA TYR A 67 5.98 -13.17 -3.05
C TYR A 67 5.57 -13.30 -4.50
N MET A 68 5.70 -12.21 -5.26
CA MET A 68 5.38 -12.16 -6.69
C MET A 68 6.51 -11.45 -7.46
N PRO A 69 7.68 -12.10 -7.61
CA PRO A 69 8.85 -11.46 -8.20
C PRO A 69 8.69 -11.19 -9.70
N GLY A 70 9.28 -10.08 -10.17
CA GLY A 70 9.46 -9.80 -11.60
C GLY A 70 9.38 -8.32 -11.95
N GLY A 71 10.30 -7.85 -12.80
CA GLY A 71 10.29 -6.50 -13.36
C GLY A 71 10.35 -5.36 -12.33
N VAL A 72 10.97 -5.59 -11.17
CA VAL A 72 11.06 -4.61 -10.06
C VAL A 72 9.67 -4.09 -9.64
N GLY A 73 8.64 -4.95 -9.66
CA GLY A 73 7.26 -4.55 -9.37
C GLY A 73 6.29 -4.77 -10.50
N ALA A 74 6.74 -4.83 -11.76
CA ALA A 74 5.86 -4.86 -12.92
C ALA A 74 4.87 -6.04 -12.90
N VAL A 75 5.34 -7.24 -12.51
CA VAL A 75 4.48 -8.44 -12.47
C VAL A 75 3.36 -8.27 -11.43
N ALA A 76 3.70 -7.91 -10.20
CA ALA A 76 2.72 -7.70 -9.13
C ALA A 76 1.76 -6.55 -9.44
N TYR A 77 2.28 -5.44 -9.95
CA TYR A 77 1.51 -4.28 -10.33
C TYR A 77 0.46 -4.64 -11.39
N ASN A 78 0.89 -5.26 -12.48
CA ASN A 78 -0.01 -5.63 -13.58
C ASN A 78 -1.02 -6.70 -13.17
N ALA A 79 -0.61 -7.69 -12.38
CA ALA A 79 -1.51 -8.73 -11.89
C ALA A 79 -2.63 -8.14 -11.02
N ILE A 80 -2.30 -7.23 -10.11
CA ILE A 80 -3.29 -6.63 -9.21
C ILE A 80 -4.21 -5.68 -9.95
N VAL A 81 -3.68 -4.79 -10.79
CA VAL A 81 -4.50 -3.87 -11.58
C VAL A 81 -5.43 -4.63 -12.52
N ALA A 82 -4.95 -5.69 -13.17
CA ALA A 82 -5.74 -6.43 -14.16
C ALA A 82 -6.74 -7.42 -13.56
N GLN A 83 -6.41 -8.08 -12.46
CA GLN A 83 -7.16 -9.26 -11.98
C GLN A 83 -7.76 -9.08 -10.59
N ARG A 84 -7.18 -8.23 -9.74
CA ARG A 84 -7.60 -8.04 -8.34
C ARG A 84 -7.80 -6.55 -8.00
N PRO A 85 -8.48 -5.76 -8.86
CA PRO A 85 -8.65 -4.33 -8.61
C PRO A 85 -9.50 -4.10 -7.35
N ALA A 86 -9.05 -3.18 -6.49
CA ALA A 86 -9.72 -2.81 -5.25
C ALA A 86 -10.06 -3.99 -4.30
N GLU A 87 -9.30 -5.07 -4.37
CA GLU A 87 -9.52 -6.23 -3.51
C GLU A 87 -9.26 -5.87 -2.03
N PHE A 88 -10.32 -5.95 -1.22
CA PHE A 88 -10.29 -5.52 0.17
C PHE A 88 -9.35 -6.38 1.02
N GLY A 89 -8.44 -5.74 1.75
CA GLY A 89 -7.45 -6.40 2.62
C GLY A 89 -6.11 -6.72 1.96
N THR A 90 -5.94 -6.37 0.68
CA THR A 90 -4.68 -6.60 -0.04
C THR A 90 -3.94 -5.30 -0.30
N VAL A 91 -2.65 -5.27 0.05
CA VAL A 91 -1.72 -4.20 -0.30
C VAL A 91 -0.53 -4.75 -1.07
N VAL A 92 0.10 -3.92 -1.89
CA VAL A 92 1.30 -4.28 -2.65
C VAL A 92 2.44 -3.39 -2.21
N ALA A 93 3.56 -3.98 -1.80
CA ALA A 93 4.76 -3.23 -1.51
C ALA A 93 5.30 -2.59 -2.80
N PHE A 94 5.67 -1.32 -2.72
CA PHE A 94 6.16 -0.53 -3.86
C PHE A 94 7.38 0.30 -3.44
N SER A 95 8.29 0.57 -4.36
CA SER A 95 9.58 1.23 -4.07
C SER A 95 9.89 2.34 -5.07
N GLY A 96 10.90 3.17 -4.77
CA GLY A 96 11.43 4.14 -5.73
C GLY A 96 11.92 3.50 -7.04
N GLY A 97 12.52 2.30 -6.97
CA GLY A 97 12.91 1.54 -8.17
C GLY A 97 11.72 1.11 -9.02
N SER A 98 10.60 0.74 -8.39
CA SER A 98 9.34 0.47 -9.07
C SER A 98 8.77 1.73 -9.73
N LEU A 99 8.83 2.86 -9.04
CA LEU A 99 8.35 4.15 -9.56
C LEU A 99 9.15 4.59 -10.79
N LEU A 100 10.48 4.42 -10.77
CA LEU A 100 11.35 4.70 -11.91
C LEU A 100 10.98 3.83 -13.11
N ASN A 101 10.78 2.53 -12.91
CA ASN A 101 10.39 1.66 -14.01
C ASN A 101 8.99 1.99 -14.55
N LEU A 102 8.06 2.36 -13.68
CA LEU A 102 6.72 2.82 -14.06
C LEU A 102 6.79 4.10 -14.89
N SER A 103 7.58 5.10 -14.46
CA SER A 103 7.75 6.36 -15.19
C SER A 103 8.45 6.20 -16.54
N GLN A 104 9.31 5.18 -16.66
CA GLN A 104 9.93 4.76 -17.92
C GLN A 104 9.02 3.91 -18.82
N GLY A 105 7.75 3.70 -18.45
CA GLY A 105 6.80 2.92 -19.25
C GLY A 105 7.06 1.40 -19.25
N LYS A 106 7.93 0.89 -18.36
CA LYS A 106 8.30 -0.54 -18.31
C LYS A 106 7.22 -1.43 -17.70
N PHE A 107 6.15 -0.84 -17.17
CA PHE A 107 5.01 -1.58 -16.61
C PHE A 107 3.93 -1.83 -17.68
N GLY A 108 4.17 -1.40 -18.93
CA GLY A 108 3.26 -1.62 -20.05
C GLY A 108 2.17 -0.55 -20.11
N ARG A 109 0.93 -0.97 -20.28
CA ARG A 109 -0.21 -0.04 -20.49
C ARG A 109 -0.66 0.72 -19.24
N TYR A 110 -0.24 0.29 -18.05
CA TYR A 110 -0.66 0.88 -16.79
C TYR A 110 0.32 1.94 -16.29
N ASN A 111 -0.20 2.94 -15.59
CA ASN A 111 0.49 4.12 -15.11
C ASN A 111 0.09 4.44 -13.66
N ALA A 112 0.70 5.47 -13.07
CA ALA A 112 0.51 5.82 -11.66
C ALA A 112 -0.94 6.13 -11.23
N ASN A 113 -1.87 6.33 -12.17
CA ASN A 113 -3.29 6.56 -11.87
C ASN A 113 -4.11 5.26 -11.77
N ASP A 114 -3.56 4.11 -12.16
CA ASP A 114 -4.27 2.82 -12.16
C ASP A 114 -4.29 2.14 -10.78
N VAL A 115 -3.73 2.79 -9.76
CA VAL A 115 -3.67 2.28 -8.39
C VAL A 115 -4.03 3.37 -7.39
N LYS A 116 -4.46 2.93 -6.20
CA LYS A 116 -4.62 3.81 -5.04
C LYS A 116 -3.35 3.78 -4.21
N TRP A 117 -2.62 4.89 -4.20
CA TRP A 117 -1.47 5.08 -3.30
C TRP A 117 -1.96 5.18 -1.86
N LEU A 118 -1.44 4.32 -0.98
CA LEU A 118 -1.94 4.17 0.39
C LEU A 118 -1.13 5.01 1.39
N ALA A 119 0.17 4.72 1.50
CA ALA A 119 1.08 5.38 2.43
C ALA A 119 2.54 5.09 2.04
N ALA A 120 3.45 5.97 2.44
CA ALA A 120 4.87 5.68 2.51
C ALA A 120 5.20 5.18 3.92
N ILE A 121 5.83 4.01 4.04
CA ILE A 121 6.10 3.38 5.35
C ILE A 121 7.56 3.45 5.78
N GLY A 122 8.46 3.82 4.87
CA GLY A 122 9.89 3.85 5.11
C GLY A 122 10.62 4.52 3.96
N THR A 123 11.83 4.99 4.24
CA THR A 123 12.76 5.54 3.26
C THR A 123 14.05 4.74 3.36
N ASP A 124 14.52 4.21 2.22
CA ASP A 124 15.85 3.63 2.08
C ASP A 124 16.78 4.63 1.38
N TYR A 125 17.94 4.89 1.99
CA TYR A 125 18.94 5.76 1.39
C TYR A 125 19.90 4.91 0.56
N GLY A 126 20.12 5.31 -0.70
CA GLY A 126 21.11 4.69 -1.55
C GLY A 126 22.51 4.79 -0.95
N MET A 127 23.29 3.72 -1.07
CA MET A 127 24.67 3.65 -0.58
C MET A 127 25.61 3.24 -1.71
N ILE A 128 26.72 3.96 -1.83
CA ILE A 128 27.87 3.51 -2.62
C ILE A 128 28.76 2.72 -1.67
N ALA A 129 28.86 1.41 -1.88
CA ALA A 129 29.68 0.53 -1.08
C ALA A 129 30.71 -0.18 -1.97
N VAL A 130 31.86 -0.45 -1.38
CA VAL A 130 32.96 -1.18 -2.01
C VAL A 130 33.32 -2.39 -1.13
N ARG A 131 34.10 -3.33 -1.68
CA ARG A 131 34.65 -4.41 -0.85
C ARG A 131 35.56 -3.85 0.24
N SER A 132 35.72 -4.59 1.33
CA SER A 132 36.57 -4.18 2.46
C SER A 132 38.02 -3.90 2.07
N ASP A 133 38.53 -4.58 1.03
CA ASP A 133 39.88 -4.45 0.49
C ASP A 133 39.97 -3.53 -0.76
N SER A 134 38.93 -2.74 -1.03
CA SER A 134 38.93 -1.76 -2.13
C SER A 134 40.02 -0.69 -1.95
N PRO A 135 40.69 -0.24 -3.04
CA PRO A 135 41.60 0.91 -2.99
C PRO A 135 40.86 2.23 -2.76
N TYR A 136 39.59 2.34 -3.18
CA TYR A 136 38.75 3.52 -2.95
C TYR A 136 38.27 3.55 -1.50
N LYS A 137 38.54 4.65 -0.79
CA LYS A 137 38.21 4.90 0.61
C LYS A 137 37.23 6.06 0.79
N THR A 138 37.21 6.99 -0.15
CA THR A 138 36.32 8.15 -0.14
C THR A 138 35.61 8.31 -1.49
N LEU A 139 34.55 9.11 -1.54
CA LEU A 139 33.86 9.42 -2.81
C LEU A 139 34.72 10.24 -3.78
N LYS A 140 35.86 10.80 -3.34
CA LYS A 140 36.75 11.60 -4.17
C LYS A 140 37.87 10.78 -4.84
N ASP A 141 38.05 9.53 -4.42
CA ASP A 141 39.08 8.63 -4.95
C ASP A 141 38.64 8.05 -6.30
#